data_AF-A0A1F5DZJ0-F1
#
_entry.id   AF-A0A1F5DZJ0-F1
#
_cell.length_a   1.000
_cell.length_b   1.000
_cell.length_c   1.000
_cell.angle_alpha   90.00
_cell.angle_beta   90.00
_cell.angle_gamma   90.00
#
_symmetry.space_group_name_H-M   'P 1'
#
loop_
_entity.id
_entity.type
_entity.pdbx_description
1 polymer ?
#
loop_
_entity_poly.entity_id
_entity_poly.type
_entity_poly.pdbx_seq_one_letter_code
_entity_poly.pdbx_strand_id
1 'polypeptide(L)'
;MFTREILLEARWHALRRRVWWSALDNMERGILSIAARDIDDVKSTLLNVKLVRILAKIKEASLGRFARQVRDFGGRRAKEISSIGVKFGSCLSGGWVDEVFARYFAFMSLNMLIGWSI
;
A
#
# COMPACT_ATOMS: atom_id res chain seq x y z
N MET A 1 -12.71 3.60 14.44
CA MET A 1 -13.79 2.60 14.43
C MET A 1 -14.06 2.21 13.00
N PHE A 2 -14.27 0.93 12.70
CA PHE A 2 -14.71 0.53 11.36
C PHE A 2 -16.21 0.73 11.26
N THR A 3 -16.63 1.63 10.36
CA THR A 3 -18.02 1.80 9.98
C THR A 3 -18.35 0.89 8.81
N ARG A 4 -19.64 0.55 8.69
CA ARG A 4 -20.18 -0.26 7.61
C ARG A 4 -19.76 0.22 6.21
N GLU A 5 -19.77 1.53 5.99
CA GLU A 5 -19.41 2.16 4.72
C GLU A 5 -17.97 1.83 4.30
N ILE A 6 -17.01 1.95 5.22
CA ILE A 6 -15.59 1.67 4.96
C ILE A 6 -15.41 0.20 4.57
N LEU A 7 -16.13 -0.71 5.24
CA LEU A 7 -16.05 -2.15 4.95
C LEU A 7 -16.67 -2.50 3.59
N LEU A 8 -17.76 -1.84 3.21
CA LEU A 8 -18.39 -2.00 1.89
C LEU A 8 -17.49 -1.47 0.77
N GLU A 9 -16.88 -0.30 0.96
CA GLU A 9 -15.95 0.27 -0.01
C GLU A 9 -14.75 -0.66 -0.22
N ALA A 10 -14.15 -1.16 0.86
CA ALA A 10 -13.05 -2.11 0.80
C ALA A 10 -13.44 -3.41 0.07
N ARG A 11 -14.63 -3.92 0.33
CA ARG A 11 -15.18 -5.10 -0.38
C ARG A 11 -15.32 -4.84 -1.88
N TRP A 12 -15.92 -3.71 -2.27
CA TRP A 12 -16.08 -3.35 -3.69
C TRP A 12 -14.74 -3.17 -4.38
N HIS A 13 -13.78 -2.54 -3.71
CA HIS A 13 -12.43 -2.38 -4.23
C HIS A 13 -11.74 -3.74 -4.45
N ALA A 14 -11.82 -4.64 -3.48
CA ALA A 14 -11.26 -5.98 -3.56
C ALA A 14 -11.88 -6.82 -4.69
N LEU A 15 -13.19 -6.72 -4.90
CA LEU A 15 -13.89 -7.40 -6.00
C LEU A 15 -13.45 -6.88 -7.36
N ARG A 16 -13.41 -5.55 -7.55
CA ARG A 16 -13.04 -4.92 -8.83
C ARG A 16 -11.61 -5.28 -9.27
N ARG A 17 -10.67 -5.38 -8.33
CA ARG A 17 -9.26 -5.72 -8.62
C ARG A 17 -8.96 -7.22 -8.63
N ARG A 18 -9.99 -8.09 -8.60
CA ARG A 18 -9.86 -9.56 -8.44
C ARG A 18 -9.09 -10.02 -7.19
N VAL A 19 -8.79 -9.10 -6.26
CA VAL A 19 -8.08 -9.34 -5.00
C VAL A 19 -8.92 -10.19 -4.05
N TRP A 20 -10.25 -10.06 -4.13
CA TRP A 20 -11.19 -10.81 -3.28
C TRP A 20 -10.99 -12.33 -3.35
N TRP A 21 -10.69 -12.86 -4.54
CA TRP A 21 -10.52 -14.30 -4.76
C TRP A 21 -9.06 -14.74 -4.72
N SER A 22 -8.12 -13.85 -5.05
CA SER A 22 -6.70 -14.20 -5.12
C SER A 22 -5.96 -14.07 -3.80
N ALA A 23 -6.34 -13.11 -2.94
CA ALA A 23 -5.60 -12.79 -1.73
C ALA A 23 -6.31 -13.20 -0.43
N LEU A 24 -7.65 -13.27 -0.43
CA LEU A 24 -8.42 -13.57 0.78
C LEU A 24 -8.86 -15.03 0.85
N ASP A 25 -8.66 -15.64 2.02
CA ASP A 25 -9.18 -16.97 2.29
C ASP A 25 -10.70 -16.97 2.56
N ASN A 26 -11.30 -18.15 2.65
CA ASN A 26 -12.76 -18.28 2.85
C ASN A 26 -13.20 -17.63 4.19
N MET A 27 -12.39 -17.71 5.23
CA MET A 27 -12.71 -17.19 6.56
C MET A 27 -12.64 -15.66 6.58
N GLU A 28 -11.59 -15.08 6.02
CA GLU A 28 -11.41 -13.63 5.88
C GLU A 28 -12.55 -13.01 5.07
N ARG A 29 -12.95 -13.66 3.97
CA ARG A 29 -14.11 -13.24 3.17
C ARG A 29 -15.42 -13.30 3.96
N GLY A 30 -15.60 -14.35 4.76
CA GLY A 30 -16.76 -14.50 5.64
C GLY A 30 -16.84 -13.40 6.69
N ILE A 31 -15.73 -13.16 7.41
CA ILE A 31 -15.63 -12.11 8.43
C ILE A 31 -15.97 -10.74 7.85
N LEU A 32 -15.34 -10.37 6.72
CA LEU A 32 -15.59 -9.08 6.08
C LEU A 32 -17.02 -8.96 5.54
N SER A 33 -17.60 -10.06 5.03
CA SER A 33 -18.97 -10.05 4.51
C SER A 33 -20.00 -9.85 5.61
N ILE A 34 -19.84 -10.55 6.74
CA ILE A 34 -20.75 -10.42 7.89
C ILE A 34 -20.60 -9.03 8.50
N ALA A 35 -19.35 -8.57 8.70
CA ALA A 35 -19.10 -7.24 9.27
C ALA A 35 -19.65 -6.12 8.38
N ALA A 36 -19.56 -6.22 7.05
CA ALA A 36 -20.11 -5.23 6.13
C ALA A 36 -21.65 -5.29 6.00
N ARG A 37 -22.28 -6.44 6.32
CA ARG A 37 -23.73 -6.60 6.20
C ARG A 37 -24.45 -6.17 7.48
N ASP A 38 -23.98 -6.67 8.62
CA ASP A 38 -24.78 -6.73 9.85
C ASP A 38 -24.22 -5.85 10.98
N ILE A 39 -23.09 -5.16 10.78
CA ILE A 39 -22.44 -4.35 11.83
C ILE A 39 -22.30 -2.89 11.37
N ASP A 40 -23.06 -2.00 11.99
CA ASP A 40 -22.93 -0.56 11.77
C ASP A 40 -21.64 0.00 12.41
N ASP A 41 -21.31 -0.49 13.60
CA ASP A 41 -20.10 -0.12 14.34
C ASP A 41 -19.49 -1.31 15.10
N VAL A 42 -18.21 -1.57 14.83
CA VAL A 42 -17.48 -2.71 15.41
C VAL A 42 -16.97 -2.34 16.81
N LYS A 43 -17.75 -2.72 17.84
CA LYS A 43 -17.38 -2.51 19.25
C LYS A 43 -16.34 -3.50 19.78
N SER A 44 -16.20 -4.68 19.15
CA SER A 44 -15.24 -5.70 19.58
C SER A 44 -13.82 -5.37 19.14
N THR A 45 -12.91 -5.21 20.10
CA THR A 45 -11.48 -4.98 19.83
C THR A 45 -10.85 -6.12 19.04
N LEU A 46 -11.19 -7.37 19.35
CA LEU A 46 -10.66 -8.54 18.63
C LEU A 46 -11.10 -8.53 17.16
N LEU A 47 -12.38 -8.23 16.91
CA LEU A 47 -12.91 -8.14 15.56
C LEU A 47 -12.27 -6.98 14.78
N ASN A 48 -12.07 -5.82 15.43
CA ASN A 48 -11.33 -4.70 14.85
C ASN A 48 -9.91 -5.13 14.43
N VAL A 49 -9.16 -5.80 15.29
CA VAL A 49 -7.79 -6.27 14.94
C VAL A 49 -7.82 -7.22 13.74
N LYS A 50 -8.80 -8.12 13.67
CA LYS A 50 -8.97 -9.02 12.51
C LYS A 50 -9.32 -8.25 11.24
N LEU A 51 -10.23 -7.29 11.31
CA LEU A 51 -10.61 -6.45 10.17
C LEU A 51 -9.44 -5.58 9.68
N VAL A 52 -8.64 -4.98 10.58
CA VAL A 52 -7.41 -4.25 10.20
C VAL A 52 -6.51 -5.14 9.35
N ARG A 53 -6.26 -6.38 9.78
CA ARG A 53 -5.39 -7.32 9.06
C ARG A 53 -5.94 -7.67 7.68
N ILE A 54 -7.25 -7.93 7.58
CA ILE A 54 -7.92 -8.21 6.30
C ILE A 54 -7.81 -7.02 5.35
N LEU A 55 -8.11 -5.81 5.83
CA LEU A 55 -8.04 -4.59 5.04
C LEU A 55 -6.61 -4.26 4.59
N ALA A 56 -5.62 -4.47 5.46
CA ALA A 56 -4.21 -4.35 5.11
C ALA A 56 -3.83 -5.34 4.01
N LYS A 57 -4.29 -6.60 4.09
CA LYS A 57 -4.06 -7.63 3.07
C LYS A 57 -4.70 -7.25 1.73
N ILE A 58 -5.93 -6.72 1.73
CA ILE A 58 -6.59 -6.18 0.54
C ILE A 58 -5.77 -5.03 -0.05
N LYS A 59 -5.32 -4.10 0.78
CA LYS A 59 -4.52 -2.95 0.34
C LYS A 59 -3.21 -3.41 -0.31
N GLU A 60 -2.46 -4.29 0.35
CA GLU A 60 -1.21 -4.83 -0.18
C GLU A 60 -1.41 -5.59 -1.49
N ALA A 61 -2.41 -6.46 -1.57
CA ALA A 61 -2.73 -7.20 -2.78
C ALA A 61 -3.28 -6.30 -3.91
N SER A 62 -3.89 -5.16 -3.55
CA SER A 62 -4.35 -4.16 -4.51
C SER A 62 -3.23 -3.31 -5.08
N LEU A 63 -2.08 -3.21 -4.39
CA LEU A 63 -0.91 -2.51 -4.91
C LEU A 63 -0.31 -3.36 -6.05
N GLY A 64 -0.28 -2.80 -7.26
CA GLY A 64 0.44 -3.39 -8.37
C GLY A 64 1.95 -3.42 -8.11
N ARG A 65 2.68 -4.24 -8.88
CA ARG A 65 4.16 -4.37 -8.78
C ARG A 65 4.86 -3.00 -8.77
N PHE A 66 4.40 -2.08 -9.61
CA PHE A 66 4.92 -0.72 -9.67
C PHE A 66 4.71 0.05 -8.35
N ALA A 67 3.49 0.07 -7.81
CA ALA A 67 3.19 0.81 -6.57
C ALA A 67 3.96 0.26 -5.35
N ARG A 68 4.18 -1.07 -5.29
CA ARG A 68 5.06 -1.67 -4.28
C ARG A 68 6.50 -1.20 -4.47
N GLN A 69 6.99 -1.19 -5.69
CA GLN A 69 8.34 -0.70 -5.99
C GLN A 69 8.53 0.79 -5.65
N VAL A 70 7.51 1.63 -5.88
CA VAL A 70 7.52 3.05 -5.47
C VAL A 70 7.68 3.18 -3.96
N ARG A 71 6.88 2.42 -3.20
CA ARG A 71 6.94 2.44 -1.74
C ARG A 71 8.27 1.90 -1.22
N ASP A 72 8.69 0.74 -1.71
CA ASP A 72 9.76 -0.04 -1.11
C ASP A 72 11.13 0.39 -1.63
N PHE A 73 11.28 0.69 -2.92
CA PHE A 73 12.56 1.10 -3.51
C PHE A 73 12.60 2.61 -3.76
N GLY A 74 11.57 3.14 -4.42
CA GLY A 74 11.52 4.53 -4.86
C GLY A 74 11.69 5.54 -3.73
N GLY A 75 10.90 5.38 -2.66
CA GLY A 75 10.94 6.28 -1.50
C GLY A 75 12.25 6.20 -0.70
N ARG A 76 12.85 5.01 -0.56
CA ARG A 76 14.16 4.85 0.08
C ARG A 76 15.25 5.54 -0.74
N ARG A 77 15.27 5.30 -2.05
CA ARG A 77 16.30 5.86 -2.93
C ARG A 77 16.21 7.38 -3.05
N ALA A 78 14.99 7.91 -3.14
CA ALA A 78 14.75 9.35 -3.10
C ALA A 78 15.32 10.01 -1.83
N LYS A 79 15.12 9.39 -0.67
CA LYS A 79 15.68 9.88 0.61
C LYS A 79 17.20 9.81 0.64
N GLU A 80 17.79 8.71 0.20
CA GLU A 80 19.25 8.56 0.15
C GLU A 80 19.89 9.66 -0.72
N ILE A 81 19.40 9.84 -1.94
CA ILE A 81 19.95 10.81 -2.89
C ILE A 81 19.72 12.25 -2.40
N SER A 82 18.54 12.54 -1.85
CA SER A 82 18.26 13.81 -1.18
C SER A 82 19.26 14.10 -0.06
N SER A 83 19.52 13.11 0.81
CA SER A 83 20.47 13.24 1.91
C SER A 83 21.90 13.48 1.44
N ILE A 84 22.30 12.86 0.32
CA ILE A 84 23.60 13.07 -0.30
C ILE A 84 23.68 14.51 -0.81
N GLY A 85 22.67 14.97 -1.57
CA GLY A 85 22.63 16.35 -2.08
C GLY A 85 22.71 17.40 -0.97
N VAL A 86 22.01 17.19 0.14
CA VAL A 86 22.10 18.07 1.32
C VAL A 86 23.51 18.08 1.91
N LYS A 87 24.16 16.91 2.04
CA LYS A 87 25.56 16.81 2.50
C LYS A 87 26.55 17.51 1.55
N PHE A 88 26.24 17.55 0.26
CA PHE A 88 27.01 18.28 -0.75
C PHE A 88 26.70 19.80 -0.78
N GLY A 89 25.85 20.31 0.12
CA GLY A 89 25.58 21.74 0.26
C GLY A 89 24.41 22.26 -0.57
N SER A 90 23.63 21.38 -1.22
CA SER A 90 22.40 21.78 -1.93
C SER A 90 21.25 21.96 -0.95
N CYS A 91 20.81 23.20 -0.76
CA CYS A 91 19.65 23.56 0.06
C CYS A 91 18.32 23.07 -0.53
N LEU A 92 18.26 22.86 -1.85
CA LEU A 92 17.04 22.37 -2.54
C LEU A 92 16.86 20.85 -2.42
N SER A 93 17.93 20.11 -2.15
CA SER A 93 17.90 18.65 -2.15
C SER A 93 17.03 18.06 -1.05
N GLY A 94 16.80 18.77 0.06
CA GLY A 94 15.86 18.35 1.09
C GLY A 94 14.40 18.26 0.60
N GLY A 95 14.04 19.04 -0.44
CA GLY A 95 12.70 19.03 -1.04
C GLY A 95 12.46 17.92 -2.04
N TRP A 96 13.49 17.14 -2.42
CA TRP A 96 13.38 16.11 -3.46
C TRP A 96 12.66 14.84 -3.00
N VAL A 97 12.33 14.71 -1.70
CA VAL A 97 11.58 13.57 -1.19
C VAL A 97 10.08 13.77 -1.48
N ASP A 98 9.74 13.80 -2.76
CA ASP A 98 8.37 13.86 -3.25
C ASP A 98 7.94 12.52 -3.89
N GLU A 99 6.64 12.40 -4.15
CA GLU A 99 6.08 11.19 -4.75
C GLU A 99 6.56 10.99 -6.20
N VAL A 100 6.84 12.08 -6.93
CA VAL A 100 7.25 12.06 -8.33
C VAL A 100 8.65 11.46 -8.46
N PHE A 101 9.58 11.88 -7.61
CA PHE A 101 10.94 11.41 -7.55
C PHE A 101 11.02 9.95 -7.07
N ALA A 102 10.18 9.56 -6.11
CA ALA A 102 10.02 8.16 -5.73
C ALA A 102 9.51 7.29 -6.91
N ARG A 103 8.55 7.79 -7.68
CA ARG A 103 8.04 7.09 -8.89
C ARG A 103 9.09 6.98 -9.99
N TYR A 104 9.93 8.00 -10.15
CA TYR A 104 11.05 7.96 -11.09
C TYR A 104 12.02 6.82 -10.77
N PHE A 105 12.49 6.69 -9.52
CA PHE A 105 13.39 5.60 -9.14
C PHE A 105 12.75 4.21 -9.26
N ALA A 106 11.47 4.10 -8.91
CA ALA A 106 10.74 2.85 -9.09
C ALA A 106 10.63 2.46 -10.56
N PHE A 107 10.32 3.41 -11.44
CA PHE A 107 10.29 3.20 -12.89
C PHE A 107 11.67 2.77 -13.41
N MET A 108 12.73 3.48 -13.02
CA MET A 108 14.11 3.12 -13.41
C MET A 108 14.45 1.70 -12.96
N SER A 109 14.19 1.35 -11.70
CA SER A 109 14.51 0.01 -11.17
C SER A 109 13.78 -1.14 -11.86
N LEU A 110 12.58 -0.89 -12.41
CA LEU A 110 11.80 -1.91 -13.13
C LEU A 110 12.21 -2.07 -14.59
N ASN A 111 12.85 -1.05 -15.16
CA ASN A 111 13.32 -1.01 -16.54
C ASN A 111 14.85 -1.15 -16.66
N MET A 112 15.57 -1.22 -15.54
CA MET A 112 17.00 -1.49 -15.54
C MET A 112 17.25 -2.94 -15.95
N LEU A 113 18.06 -3.11 -16.99
CA LEU A 113 18.64 -4.40 -17.36
C LEU A 113 19.50 -4.92 -16.20
N ILE A 114 19.43 -6.22 -15.95
CA ILE A 114 20.20 -6.91 -14.91
C ILE A 114 21.68 -6.53 -15.04
N GLY A 115 22.24 -5.81 -14.05
CA GLY A 115 23.66 -5.40 -14.02
C GLY A 115 23.93 -3.92 -13.69
N TRP A 116 22.93 -3.04 -13.75
CA TRP A 116 23.10 -1.59 -13.53
C TRP A 116 22.38 -1.07 -12.27
N SER A 117 22.53 -1.75 -11.13
CA SER A 117 22.03 -1.22 -9.85
C SER A 117 22.95 -0.10 -9.35
N ILE A 118 22.55 1.15 -9.54
CA ILE A 118 23.18 2.35 -8.94
C ILE A 118 22.68 2.56 -7.52
#